data_AF-A0A9Y1Z5T9-F1
#
_entry.id   AF-A0A9Y1Z5T9-F1
#
_cell.length_a   1.000
_cell.length_b   1.000
_cell.length_c   1.000
_cell.angle_alpha   90.00
_cell.angle_beta   90.00
_cell.angle_gamma   90.00
#
_symmetry.space_group_name_H-M   'P 1'
#
loop_
_entity.id
_entity.type
_entity.pdbx_description
1 polymer ?
#
loop_
_entity_poly.entity_id
_entity_poly.type
_entity_poly.pdbx_seq_one_letter_code
_entity_poly.pdbx_strand_id
1 'polypeptide(L)' 'MSEPTCKLVCTGCGLEMPYRDRGLAEQAAELHQLRGDEHVTFIVSLDWSPEEPVTHR' A
#
# COMPACT_ATOMS: atom_id res chain seq x y z
N MET A 1 10.12 13.44 14.80
CA MET A 1 9.28 13.09 13.64
C MET A 1 8.54 11.83 14.02
N SER A 2 7.21 11.76 13.88
CA SER A 2 6.44 10.57 14.27
C SER A 2 6.75 9.39 13.37
N GLU A 3 6.83 8.20 13.96
CA GLU A 3 7.07 6.96 13.23
C GLU A 3 5.86 6.59 12.36
N PRO A 4 6.06 5.93 11.20
CA PRO A 4 4.95 5.38 10.44
C PRO A 4 4.20 4.34 11.28
N THR A 5 2.90 4.19 11.02
CA THR A 5 2.01 3.27 11.76
C THR A 5 1.45 2.17 10.86
N CYS A 6 1.44 2.40 9.54
CA CYS A 6 0.97 1.45 8.54
C CYS A 6 1.75 1.63 7.23
N LYS A 7 1.57 0.70 6.29
CA LYS A 7 2.03 0.86 4.91
C LYS A 7 0.90 0.56 3.93
N LEU A 8 0.89 1.30 2.84
CA LEU A 8 0.09 1.02 1.65
C LEU A 8 0.89 0.11 0.75
N VAL A 9 0.31 -1.03 0.38
CA VAL A 9 0.89 -1.99 -0.58
C VAL A 9 0.00 -2.02 -1.82
N CYS A 10 0.58 -1.99 -3.01
CA CYS A 10 -0.14 -2.22 -4.26
C CYS A 10 0.38 -3.50 -4.92
N THR A 11 -0.50 -4.48 -5.11
CA THR A 11 -0.11 -5.75 -5.76
C THR A 11 0.00 -5.64 -7.27
N GLY A 12 -0.63 -4.64 -7.88
CA GLY A 12 -0.54 -4.40 -9.33
C GLY A 12 0.80 -3.84 -9.79
N CYS A 13 1.43 -3.00 -8.96
CA CYS A 13 2.67 -2.32 -9.31
C CYS A 13 3.80 -2.48 -8.28
N GLY A 14 3.65 -3.37 -7.30
CA GLY A 14 4.68 -3.64 -6.29
C GLY A 14 5.02 -2.44 -5.42
N LEU A 15 4.11 -1.48 -5.29
CA LEU A 15 4.31 -0.31 -4.44
C LEU A 15 4.27 -0.72 -2.98
N GLU A 16 5.23 -0.26 -2.18
CA GLU A 16 5.17 -0.30 -0.72
C GLU A 16 5.52 1.08 -0.18
N MET A 17 4.57 1.73 0.48
CA MET A 17 4.68 3.12 0.94
C MET A 17 4.26 3.23 2.41
N PRO A 18 5.16 3.61 3.34
CA PRO A 18 4.82 3.79 4.75
C PRO A 18 4.06 5.09 4.99
N TYR A 19 3.06 5.05 5.86
CA TYR A 19 2.22 6.18 6.27
C TYR A 19 2.18 6.31 7.80
N ARG A 20 2.18 7.56 8.27
CA ARG A 20 2.04 7.89 9.71
C ARG A 20 0.59 7.86 10.17
N ASP A 21 -0.31 8.16 9.26
CA ASP A 21 -1.74 8.26 9.51
C ASP A 21 -2.48 7.34 8.54
N ARG A 22 -3.47 6.63 9.06
CA ARG A 22 -4.26 5.68 8.27
C ARG A 22 -5.14 6.41 7.25
N GLY A 23 -5.69 7.57 7.59
CA GLY A 23 -6.49 8.36 6.66
C GLY A 23 -5.71 8.84 5.44
N LEU A 24 -4.43 9.18 5.61
CA LEU A 24 -3.53 9.47 4.48
C LEU A 24 -3.27 8.25 3.59
N ALA A 25 -3.14 7.06 4.20
CA ALA A 25 -2.99 5.82 3.45
C ALA A 25 -4.27 5.47 2.67
N GLU A 26 -5.44 5.72 3.26
CA GLU A 26 -6.76 5.52 2.64
C GLU A 26 -6.95 6.45 1.43
N GLN A 27 -6.69 7.74 1.59
CA GLN A 27 -6.75 8.69 0.46
C GLN A 27 -5.79 8.32 -0.67
N ALA A 28 -4.58 7.87 -0.31
CA ALA A 28 -3.60 7.42 -1.29
C ALA A 28 -4.06 6.13 -2.01
N ALA A 29 -4.67 5.18 -1.29
CA ALA A 29 -5.26 3.97 -1.84
C ALA A 29 -6.35 4.31 -2.85
N GLU A 30 -7.31 5.17 -2.48
CA GLU A 30 -8.40 5.61 -3.36
C GLU A 30 -7.86 6.22 -4.65
N LEU A 31 -6.92 7.16 -4.55
CA LEU A 31 -6.28 7.78 -5.72
C LEU A 31 -5.49 6.79 -6.57
N HIS A 32 -4.87 5.78 -5.96
CA HIS A 32 -4.05 4.82 -6.66
C HIS A 32 -4.91 3.78 -7.42
N GLN A 33 -6.02 3.35 -6.84
CA GLN A 33 -6.97 2.43 -7.49
C GLN A 33 -7.64 3.07 -8.72
N LEU A 34 -7.77 4.40 -8.77
CA LEU A 34 -8.26 5.11 -9.95
C LEU A 34 -7.33 5.00 -11.17
N ARG A 35 -6.09 4.49 -11.01
CA ARG A 35 -5.15 4.32 -12.12
C ARG A 35 -5.49 3.12 -13.02
N GLY A 36 -6.29 2.18 -12.53
CA GLY A 36 -6.74 1.01 -13.30
C GLY A 36 -7.04 -0.19 -12.39
N ASP A 37 -7.87 -1.11 -12.88
CA ASP A 37 -8.31 -2.30 -12.14
C ASP A 37 -7.17 -3.27 -11.77
N GLU A 38 -6.02 -3.14 -12.42
CA GLU A 38 -4.78 -3.85 -12.06
C GLU A 38 -4.19 -3.40 -10.72
N HIS A 39 -4.48 -2.17 -10.29
CA HIS A 39 -3.93 -1.57 -9.08
C HIS A 39 -4.79 -1.88 -7.84
N VAL A 40 -4.68 -3.11 -7.33
CA VAL A 40 -5.30 -3.48 -6.05
C VAL A 40 -4.40 -3.06 -4.88
N THR A 41 -4.94 -2.26 -3.96
CA THR A 41 -4.18 -1.71 -2.82
C THR A 41 -4.67 -2.20 -1.47
N PHE A 42 -3.74 -2.37 -0.52
CA PHE A 42 -3.99 -2.84 0.84
C PHE A 42 -3.27 -1.95 1.85
N ILE A 43 -3.94 -1.63 2.96
CA ILE A 43 -3.34 -0.91 4.08
C ILE A 43 -3.08 -1.91 5.20
N VAL A 44 -1.80 -2.17 5.44
CA VAL A 44 -1.33 -3.23 6.34
C VAL A 44 -0.40 -2.67 7.41
N SER A 45 -0.13 -3.46 8.45
CA SER A 45 0.88 -3.15 9.45
C SER A 45 2.28 -3.10 8.85
N LEU A 46 3.21 -2.40 9.49
CA LEU A 46 4.58 -2.23 8.98
C LEU A 46 5.38 -3.54 8.94
N ASP A 47 5.08 -4.44 9.87
CA ASP A 47 5.67 -5.77 9.99
C ASP A 47 5.07 -6.78 8.99
N TRP A 48 3.97 -6.42 8.32
CA TRP A 48 3.37 -7.29 7.32
C TRP A 48 4.34 -7.50 6.15
N SER A 49 4.59 -8.76 5.81
CA SER A 49 5.29 -9.16 4.60
C SER A 49 4.37 -10.07 3.81
N PRO A 50 4.28 -9.93 2.48
CA PRO A 50 3.47 -10.85 1.69
C PRO A 50 4.07 -12.26 1.77
N GLU A 51 3.22 -13.29 1.84
CA GLU A 51 3.68 -14.70 1.86
C GLU A 51 4.34 -15.11 0.53
N GLU A 52 3.93 -14.48 -0.57
CA GLU A 52 4.57 -14.60 -1.89
C GLU A 52 4.99 -13.21 -2.38
N PRO A 53 6.21 -13.03 -2.92
CA PRO A 53 6.65 -11.73 -3.42
C PRO A 53 5.68 -11.24 -4.50
N VAL A 54 5.26 -9.98 -4.39
CA VAL A 54 4.44 -9.31 -5.40
C VAL A 54 5.20 -9.36 -6.72
N THR A 55 4.84 -10.29 -7.59
CA THR A 55 5.57 -10.59 -8.81
C THR A 55 5.04 -9.68 -9.92
N HIS A 56 5.86 -8.74 -10.35
CA HIS A 56 5.66 -8.01 -11.61
C HIS A 56 5.83 -9.00 -12.78
N ARG A 57 4.88 -9.01 -13.70
CA ARG A 57 5.04 -9.63 -15.03
C ARG A 57 4.84 -8.59 -16.11
#